data_AF-A0A2U2PFL2-F1
#
_entry.id   AF-A0A2U2PFL2-F1
#
_cell.length_a   1.000
_cell.length_b   1.000
_cell.length_c   1.000
_cell.angle_alpha   90.00
_cell.angle_beta   90.00
_cell.angle_gamma   90.00
#
_symmetry.space_group_name_H-M   'P 1'
#
loop_
_entity.id
_entity.type
_entity.pdbx_description
1 polymer ?
#
loop_
_entity_poly.entity_id
_entity_poly.type
_entity_poly.pdbx_seq_one_letter_code
_entity_poly.pdbx_strand_id
1 'polypeptide(L)'
;MGIDNEEFSAIFEREVEELTERANTMGIEQLLLERAEKQGEKKGALKERARIERLLAEERAKAEAERVKAEAEKRSAALKMKDSGFSNEMISDILGLSDDEIGKL
;
A
#
# COMPACT_ATOMS: atom_id res chain seq x y z
N MET A 1 22.54 1.02 -50.82
CA MET A 1 23.56 0.86 -49.79
C MET A 1 22.82 0.47 -48.53
N GLY A 2 22.80 -0.83 -48.23
CA GLY A 2 22.37 -1.28 -46.90
C GLY A 2 23.42 -0.79 -45.93
N ILE A 3 23.02 -0.16 -44.84
CA ILE A 3 23.94 0.03 -43.72
C ILE A 3 24.22 -1.39 -43.24
N ASP A 4 25.42 -1.89 -43.51
CA ASP A 4 25.81 -3.23 -43.11
C ASP A 4 25.66 -3.33 -41.59
N ASN A 5 24.96 -4.36 -41.14
CA ASN A 5 24.59 -4.57 -39.74
C ASN A 5 25.81 -4.54 -38.79
N GLU A 6 26.99 -4.86 -39.31
CA GLU A 6 28.28 -4.80 -38.61
C GLU A 6 28.75 -3.35 -38.36
N GLU A 7 28.51 -2.44 -39.30
CA GLU A 7 28.94 -1.03 -39.18
C GLU A 7 28.02 -0.26 -38.24
N PHE A 8 26.71 -0.54 -38.28
CA PHE A 8 25.75 0.01 -37.30
C PHE A 8 26.03 -0.49 -35.89
N SER A 9 26.32 -1.79 -35.74
CA SER A 9 26.68 -2.37 -34.45
C SER A 9 27.93 -1.69 -33.90
N ALA A 10 29.02 -1.59 -34.68
CA ALA A 10 30.26 -0.96 -34.23
C ALA A 10 30.12 0.51 -33.79
N ILE A 11 29.27 1.30 -34.47
CA ILE A 11 29.00 2.69 -34.08
C ILE A 11 28.21 2.73 -32.76
N PHE A 12 27.19 1.88 -32.63
CA PHE A 12 26.39 1.79 -31.41
C PHE A 12 27.21 1.30 -30.22
N GLU A 13 28.10 0.33 -30.43
CA GLU A 13 28.97 -0.19 -29.37
C GLU A 13 29.93 0.87 -28.84
N ARG A 14 30.52 1.68 -29.73
CA ARG A 14 31.41 2.78 -29.36
C ARG A 14 30.68 3.89 -28.59
N GLU A 15 29.46 4.22 -29.01
CA GLU A 15 28.66 5.27 -28.35
C GLU A 15 28.21 4.83 -26.95
N VAL A 16 27.96 3.53 -26.74
CA VAL A 16 27.67 2.96 -25.42
C VAL A 16 28.93 2.86 -24.55
N GLU A 17 30.10 2.52 -25.11
CA GLU A 17 31.38 2.55 -24.39
C GLU A 17 31.73 3.95 -23.86
N GLU A 18 31.45 4.99 -24.64
CA GLU A 18 31.63 6.38 -24.22
C GLU A 18 30.64 6.78 -23.13
N LEU A 19 29.36 6.41 -23.26
CA LEU A 19 28.33 6.70 -22.24
C LEU A 19 28.53 5.94 -20.92
N THR A 20 29.20 4.79 -20.96
CA THR A 20 29.43 3.94 -19.78
C THR A 20 30.86 4.05 -19.23
N GLU A 21 31.68 4.95 -19.79
CA GLU A 21 33.06 5.26 -19.38
C GLU A 21 33.87 4.02 -18.96
N ARG A 22 34.01 3.03 -19.87
CA ARG A 22 34.74 1.77 -19.61
C ARG A 22 34.21 0.99 -18.40
N ALA A 23 33.04 0.36 -18.53
CA ALA A 23 32.75 -0.83 -17.72
C ALA A 23 33.78 -1.92 -18.06
N ASN A 24 34.90 -1.93 -17.32
CA ASN A 24 36.20 -2.52 -17.68
C ASN A 24 36.24 -4.05 -17.90
N THR A 25 35.10 -4.75 -18.01
CA THR A 25 35.04 -6.20 -18.27
C THR A 25 33.70 -6.73 -18.83
N MET A 26 32.65 -5.94 -19.00
CA MET A 26 31.30 -6.48 -19.29
C MET A 26 30.77 -6.05 -20.67
N GLY A 27 30.49 -7.02 -21.54
CA GLY A 27 30.00 -6.78 -22.90
C GLY A 27 28.59 -6.17 -22.95
N ILE A 28 28.23 -5.58 -24.09
CA ILE A 28 27.02 -4.75 -24.24
C ILE A 28 25.72 -5.51 -24.02
N GLU A 29 25.64 -6.75 -24.48
CA GLU A 29 24.48 -7.61 -24.21
C GLU A 29 24.29 -7.86 -22.72
N GLN A 30 25.38 -8.01 -21.96
CA GLN A 30 25.35 -8.20 -20.51
C GLN A 30 24.92 -6.91 -19.80
N LEU A 31 25.37 -5.74 -20.27
CA LEU A 31 24.92 -4.45 -19.75
C LEU A 31 23.42 -4.21 -20.00
N LEU A 32 22.92 -4.55 -21.18
CA LEU A 32 21.50 -4.44 -21.52
C LEU A 32 20.65 -5.41 -20.69
N LEU A 33 21.11 -6.65 -20.52
CA LEU A 33 20.45 -7.66 -19.70
C LEU A 33 20.39 -7.24 -18.22
N GLU A 34 21.51 -6.82 -17.63
CA GLU A 34 21.59 -6.37 -16.24
C GLU A 34 20.66 -5.16 -16.00
N ARG A 35 20.58 -4.24 -16.96
CA ARG A 35 19.65 -3.11 -16.89
C ARG A 35 18.19 -3.55 -16.93
N ALA A 36 17.84 -4.51 -17.78
CA ALA A 36 16.50 -5.06 -17.87
C ALA A 36 16.11 -5.79 -16.57
N GLU A 37 17.02 -6.58 -16.00
CA GLU A 37 16.84 -7.28 -14.72
C GLU A 37 16.62 -6.28 -13.57
N LYS A 38 17.51 -5.28 -13.41
CA LYS A 38 17.36 -4.23 -12.38
C LYS A 38 16.06 -3.46 -12.52
N GLN A 39 15.60 -3.19 -13.74
CA GLN A 39 14.29 -2.55 -13.96
C GLN A 39 13.13 -3.48 -13.60
N GLY A 40 13.25 -4.77 -13.93
CA GLY A 40 12.29 -5.81 -13.55
C GLY A 40 12.14 -5.91 -12.04
N GLU A 41 13.25 -6.01 -11.31
CA GLU A 41 13.28 -6.06 -9.84
C GLU A 41 12.66 -4.81 -9.22
N LYS A 42 13.04 -3.60 -9.69
CA LYS A 42 12.45 -2.35 -9.20
C LYS A 42 10.95 -2.30 -9.42
N LYS A 43 10.47 -2.70 -10.61
CA LYS A 43 9.02 -2.76 -10.89
C LYS A 43 8.33 -3.82 -10.02
N GLY A 44 8.95 -4.97 -9.79
CA GLY A 44 8.45 -6.02 -8.90
C GLY A 44 8.32 -5.52 -7.46
N ALA A 45 9.36 -4.89 -6.92
CA ALA A 45 9.37 -4.32 -5.58
C ALA A 45 8.32 -3.22 -5.40
N LEU A 46 8.13 -2.34 -6.40
CA LEU A 46 7.09 -1.31 -6.36
C LEU A 46 5.69 -1.92 -6.37
N LYS A 47 5.44 -2.93 -7.21
CA LYS A 47 4.15 -3.63 -7.24
C LYS A 47 3.84 -4.30 -5.90
N GLU A 48 4.83 -4.95 -5.29
CA GLU A 48 4.64 -5.62 -4.00
C GLU A 48 4.38 -4.61 -2.88
N ARG A 49 5.13 -3.50 -2.82
CA ARG A 49 4.86 -2.41 -1.88
C ARG A 49 3.45 -1.85 -2.02
N ALA A 50 3.02 -1.55 -3.25
CA ALA A 50 1.67 -1.06 -3.51
C ALA A 50 0.59 -2.07 -3.10
N ARG A 51 0.85 -3.37 -3.28
CA ARG A 51 -0.06 -4.43 -2.83
C ARG A 51 -0.15 -4.48 -1.31
N ILE A 52 0.97 -4.44 -0.61
CA ILE A 52 1.02 -4.45 0.86
C ILE A 52 0.29 -3.22 1.42
N GLU A 53 0.56 -2.02 0.88
CA GLU A 53 -0.12 -0.80 1.30
C GLU A 53 -1.63 -0.88 1.13
N ARG A 54 -2.10 -1.44 0.00
CA ARG A 54 -3.53 -1.63 -0.24
C ARG A 54 -4.16 -2.59 0.77
N LEU A 55 -3.49 -3.69 1.08
CA LEU A 55 -3.98 -4.67 2.06
C LEU A 55 -4.07 -4.05 3.47
N LEU A 56 -3.05 -3.30 3.88
CA LEU A 56 -3.04 -2.60 5.16
C LEU A 56 -4.15 -1.53 5.23
N ALA A 57 -4.37 -0.79 4.14
CA ALA A 57 -5.44 0.19 4.06
C ALA A 57 -6.83 -0.46 4.14
N GLU A 58 -7.02 -1.60 3.47
CA GLU A 58 -8.28 -2.35 3.51
C GLU A 58 -8.55 -2.93 4.91
N GLU A 59 -7.53 -3.46 5.58
CA GLU A 59 -7.66 -3.97 6.95
C GLU A 59 -8.02 -2.86 7.93
N ARG A 60 -7.37 -1.70 7.83
CA ARG A 60 -7.70 -0.53 8.65
C ARG A 60 -9.12 -0.02 8.39
N ALA A 61 -9.53 0.06 7.13
CA ALA A 61 -10.87 0.49 6.77
C ALA A 61 -11.94 -0.47 7.32
N LYS A 62 -11.69 -1.79 7.29
CA LYS A 62 -12.59 -2.78 7.89
C LYS A 62 -12.66 -2.64 9.41
N ALA A 63 -11.51 -2.51 10.07
CA ALA A 63 -11.45 -2.34 11.51
C ALA A 63 -12.15 -1.06 11.97
N GLU A 64 -11.97 0.05 11.24
CA GLU A 64 -12.65 1.31 11.54
C GLU A 64 -14.16 1.22 11.29
N ALA A 65 -14.59 0.63 10.17
CA ALA A 65 -16.01 0.41 9.89
C ALA A 65 -16.69 -0.47 10.95
N GLU A 66 -16.00 -1.53 11.42
CA GLU A 66 -16.50 -2.38 12.48
C GLU A 66 -16.59 -1.65 13.82
N ARG A 67 -15.58 -0.83 14.16
CA ARG A 67 -15.62 0.02 15.36
C ARG A 67 -16.77 1.02 15.33
N VAL A 68 -16.95 1.73 14.22
CA VAL A 68 -18.05 2.68 14.03
C VAL A 68 -19.40 1.98 14.15
N LYS A 69 -19.53 0.79 13.56
CA LYS A 69 -20.75 -0.01 13.66
C LYS A 69 -21.01 -0.45 15.10
N ALA A 70 -20.01 -0.99 15.78
CA ALA A 70 -20.14 -1.42 17.18
C ALA A 70 -20.49 -0.25 18.11
N GLU A 71 -19.91 0.94 17.89
CA GLU A 71 -20.24 2.14 18.64
C GLU A 71 -21.68 2.61 18.37
N ALA A 72 -22.11 2.60 17.11
CA ALA A 72 -23.49 2.94 16.74
C ALA A 72 -24.51 1.96 17.35
N GLU A 73 -24.20 0.67 17.37
CA GLU A 73 -25.03 -0.37 18.01
C GLU A 73 -25.11 -0.15 19.52
N LYS A 74 -23.99 0.14 20.19
CA LYS A 74 -23.97 0.49 21.62
C LYS A 74 -24.82 1.72 21.92
N ARG A 75 -24.68 2.80 21.15
CA ARG A 75 -25.49 4.02 21.32
C ARG A 75 -26.98 3.76 21.10
N SER A 76 -27.33 2.98 20.08
CA SER A 76 -28.72 2.59 19.82
C SER A 76 -29.32 1.74 20.95
N ALA A 77 -28.54 0.80 21.50
CA ALA A 77 -28.95 0.02 22.66
C ALA A 77 -29.13 0.91 23.90
N ALA A 78 -28.19 1.81 24.18
CA ALA A 78 -28.26 2.76 25.28
C ALA A 78 -29.51 3.64 25.22
N LEU A 79 -29.85 4.17 24.04
CA LEU A 79 -31.08 4.94 23.81
C LEU A 79 -32.33 4.14 24.17
N LYS A 80 -32.44 2.89 23.68
CA LYS A 80 -33.59 2.02 24.00
C LYS A 80 -33.70 1.70 25.49
N MET A 81 -32.57 1.50 26.15
CA MET A 81 -32.53 1.24 27.60
C MET A 81 -32.94 2.49 28.38
N LYS A 82 -32.47 3.66 27.97
CA LYS A 82 -32.88 4.94 28.56
C LYS A 82 -34.39 5.17 28.41
N ASP A 83 -34.93 4.93 27.22
CA ASP A 83 -36.37 5.02 26.95
C ASP A 83 -37.19 4.00 27.75
N SER A 84 -36.58 2.85 28.08
CA SER A 84 -37.19 1.81 28.92
C SER A 84 -37.04 2.08 30.43
N GLY A 85 -36.43 3.21 30.82
CA GLY A 85 -36.29 3.64 32.21
C GLY A 85 -35.08 3.08 32.97
N PHE A 86 -34.09 2.51 32.27
CA PHE A 86 -32.84 2.06 32.91
C PHE A 86 -32.01 3.27 33.38
N SER A 87 -31.33 3.14 34.52
CA SER A 87 -30.43 4.19 35.02
C SER A 87 -29.15 4.26 34.17
N ASN A 88 -28.54 5.46 34.12
CA ASN A 88 -27.29 5.66 33.39
C ASN A 88 -26.16 4.75 33.92
N GLU A 89 -26.07 4.57 35.25
CA GLU A 89 -25.11 3.65 35.88
C GLU A 89 -25.24 2.23 35.34
N MET A 90 -26.47 1.72 35.22
CA MET A 90 -26.74 0.37 34.72
C MET A 90 -26.43 0.24 33.22
N ILE A 91 -26.72 1.27 32.43
CA ILE A 91 -26.39 1.31 31.01
C ILE A 91 -24.86 1.35 30.81
N SER A 92 -24.15 2.12 31.63
CA SER A 92 -22.69 2.21 31.65
C SER A 92 -22.07 0.84 31.92
N ASP A 93 -22.51 0.15 32.98
CA ASP A 93 -21.99 -1.17 33.35
C ASP A 93 -22.24 -2.24 32.26
N ILE A 94 -23.41 -2.20 31.60
CA ILE A 94 -23.79 -3.21 30.60
C ILE A 94 -23.10 -2.98 29.26
N LEU A 95 -23.05 -1.73 28.78
CA LEU A 95 -22.55 -1.41 27.43
C LEU A 95 -21.09 -0.94 27.43
N GLY A 96 -20.52 -0.70 28.61
CA GLY A 96 -19.18 -0.12 28.78
C GLY A 96 -19.07 1.27 28.18
N LEU A 97 -20.14 2.05 28.25
CA LEU A 97 -20.17 3.46 27.86
C LEU A 97 -19.97 4.31 29.11
N SER A 98 -19.28 5.43 29.00
CA SER A 98 -19.18 6.37 30.12
C SER A 98 -20.50 7.11 30.37
N ASP A 99 -20.71 7.57 31.61
CA ASP A 99 -21.86 8.40 31.96
C ASP A 99 -21.96 9.66 31.09
N ASP A 100 -20.82 10.24 30.70
CA ASP A 100 -20.74 11.37 29.79
C ASP A 100 -21.24 11.04 28.38
N GLU A 101 -20.94 9.83 27.87
CA GLU A 101 -21.44 9.38 26.57
C GLU A 101 -22.94 9.12 26.62
N ILE A 102 -23.45 8.54 27.71
CA ILE A 102 -24.89 8.27 27.91
C ILE A 102 -25.67 9.57 28.12
N GLY A 103 -25.09 10.55 28.83
CA GLY A 103 -25.69 11.85 29.07
C GLY A 103 -25.88 12.69 27.81
N LYS A 104 -25.09 12.43 26.76
CA LYS A 104 -25.16 13.11 25.45
C LYS A 104 -26.15 12.47 24.48
N LEU A 105 -26.70 11.29 24.79
CA LEU A 105 -27.75 10.60 24.03
C LEU A 105 -29.13 11.20 24.33
#